data_AF-A0A963PLP2-F1
#
_entry.id   AF-A0A963PLP2-F1
#
_cell.length_a   1.000
_cell.length_b   1.000
_cell.length_c   1.000
_cell.angle_alpha   90.00
_cell.angle_beta   90.00
_cell.angle_gamma   90.00
#
_symmetry.space_group_name_H-M   'P 1'
#
loop_
_entity.id
_entity.type
_entity.pdbx_description
1 polymer ?
#
loop_
_entity_poly.entity_id
_entity_poly.type
_entity_poly.pdbx_seq_one_letter_code
_entity_poly.pdbx_strand_id
1 'polypeptide(L)'
;DRLRQTVAGLSDANDEALSRPGQFGADTRVRHLIGIDPARRGVALGDLVEPGMRLAFCQRDTEAARRDLVRICAEIREEVEPEMLPLATALALQGSDAEHQPHPARRIAGAIYVSCSGRGGPHFGAPSAELAILRHALGDVPLAGFFAAGEIARRHLYGYTGVLTVFVADA
;
A
#
# COMPACT_ATOMS: atom_id res chain seq x y z
N ASP A 1 -2.72 19.06 -19.35
CA ASP A 1 -2.50 20.01 -18.26
C ASP A 1 -1.91 19.26 -17.06
N ARG A 2 -0.70 19.63 -16.61
CA ARG A 2 0.01 18.92 -15.53
C ARG A 2 -0.64 19.14 -14.16
N LEU A 3 -1.38 20.24 -13.98
CA LEU A 3 -1.97 20.59 -12.68
C LEU A 3 -2.99 19.53 -12.24
N ARG A 4 -3.85 19.08 -13.16
CA ARG A 4 -4.89 18.06 -12.92
C ARG A 4 -4.34 16.67 -12.57
N GLN A 5 -3.07 16.41 -12.86
CA GLN A 5 -2.38 15.15 -12.55
C GLN A 5 -1.53 15.25 -11.28
N THR A 6 -1.43 16.45 -10.70
CA THR A 6 -0.64 16.70 -9.50
C THR A 6 -1.53 16.57 -8.26
N VAL A 7 -1.05 15.80 -7.30
CA VAL A 7 -1.62 15.63 -5.96
C VAL A 7 -0.56 16.04 -4.94
N ALA A 8 -0.95 16.20 -3.68
CA ALA A 8 -0.03 16.49 -2.59
C ALA A 8 -0.06 15.36 -1.56
N GLY A 9 1.12 14.85 -1.20
CA GLY A 9 1.32 14.08 0.02
C GLY A 9 1.47 15.05 1.19
N LEU A 10 0.62 14.89 2.20
CA LEU A 10 0.61 15.65 3.44
C LEU A 10 1.01 14.74 4.60
N SER A 11 2.02 15.16 5.35
CA SER A 11 2.57 14.44 6.49
C SER A 11 2.53 15.32 7.74
N ASP A 12 2.24 14.70 8.89
CA ASP A 12 2.24 15.41 10.17
C ASP A 12 3.67 15.90 10.50
N ALA A 13 3.83 16.91 11.36
CA ALA A 13 5.13 17.51 11.65
C ALA A 13 6.21 16.48 12.04
N ASN A 14 5.83 15.52 12.89
CA ASN A 14 6.73 14.48 13.39
C ASN A 14 7.06 13.40 12.33
N ASP A 15 6.15 13.13 11.37
CA ASP A 15 6.25 12.14 10.28
C ASP A 15 6.96 10.83 10.70
N GLU A 16 8.08 10.42 10.09
CA GLU A 16 9.03 11.22 9.29
C GLU A 16 8.62 11.51 7.83
N ALA A 17 8.19 10.47 7.11
CA ALA A 17 7.81 10.38 5.69
C ALA A 17 8.68 11.05 4.62
N LEU A 18 8.86 12.36 4.68
CA LEU A 18 9.32 13.21 3.58
C LEU A 18 10.81 13.55 3.64
N SER A 19 11.60 12.83 4.45
CA SER A 19 13.05 13.07 4.57
C SER A 19 13.88 12.54 3.39
N ARG A 20 13.29 11.74 2.49
CA ARG A 20 13.93 11.29 1.25
C ARG A 20 13.03 11.57 0.04
N PRO A 21 13.50 12.31 -0.98
CA PRO A 21 12.75 12.53 -2.21
C PRO A 21 12.34 11.21 -2.88
N GLY A 22 11.06 11.11 -3.25
CA GLY A 22 10.50 9.92 -3.92
C GLY A 22 10.08 8.78 -2.99
N GLN A 23 10.14 8.97 -1.66
CA GLN A 23 9.54 8.07 -0.68
C GLN A 23 8.44 8.81 0.10
N PHE A 24 7.40 8.07 0.47
CA PHE A 24 6.33 8.51 1.37
C PHE A 24 6.29 7.57 2.56
N GLY A 25 6.16 8.12 3.77
CA GLY A 25 5.98 7.34 4.99
C GLY A 25 4.55 6.83 5.11
N ALA A 26 4.35 5.84 5.99
CA ALA A 26 3.08 5.13 6.11
C ALA A 26 1.89 6.02 6.56
N ASP A 27 2.12 7.17 7.20
CA ASP A 27 1.07 8.13 7.59
C ASP A 27 0.79 9.20 6.52
N THR A 28 1.49 9.20 5.38
CA THR A 28 1.31 10.24 4.35
C THR A 28 -0.10 10.20 3.76
N ARG A 29 -0.82 11.31 3.87
CA ARG A 29 -2.17 11.50 3.32
C ARG A 29 -2.08 12.14 1.93
N VAL A 30 -2.40 11.38 0.87
CA VAL A 30 -2.45 11.93 -0.49
C VAL A 30 -3.79 12.64 -0.74
N ARG A 31 -3.73 13.87 -1.28
CA ARG A 31 -4.87 14.80 -1.42
C ARG A 31 -4.83 15.58 -2.73
N HIS A 32 -6.00 16.02 -3.18
CA HIS A 32 -6.13 16.89 -4.34
C HIS A 32 -5.72 18.34 -4.06
N LEU A 33 -5.14 18.97 -5.08
CA LEU A 33 -5.15 20.42 -5.22
C LEU A 33 -6.57 20.86 -5.60
N ILE A 34 -7.21 21.68 -4.77
CA ILE A 34 -8.54 22.25 -5.04
C ILE A 34 -8.42 23.54 -5.88
N GLY A 35 -7.37 24.32 -5.65
CA GLY A 35 -7.16 25.58 -6.36
C GLY A 35 -5.80 26.21 -6.07
N ILE A 36 -5.45 27.21 -6.87
CA ILE A 36 -4.26 28.04 -6.72
C ILE A 36 -4.70 29.50 -6.78
N ASP A 37 -4.21 30.31 -5.85
CA ASP A 37 -4.40 31.77 -5.82
C ASP A 37 -3.04 32.44 -6.07
N PRO A 38 -2.73 32.88 -7.30
CA PRO A 38 -1.46 33.56 -7.61
C PRO A 38 -1.30 34.90 -6.90
N ALA A 39 -2.40 35.61 -6.61
CA ALA A 39 -2.36 36.93 -5.97
C ALA A 39 -1.97 36.81 -4.49
N ARG A 40 -2.48 35.79 -3.80
CA ARG A 40 -2.12 35.47 -2.40
C ARG A 40 -0.96 34.47 -2.28
N ARG A 41 -0.44 33.97 -3.41
CA ARG A 41 0.56 32.88 -3.50
C ARG A 41 0.15 31.61 -2.74
N GLY A 42 -1.15 31.32 -2.73
CA GLY A 42 -1.76 30.22 -1.97
C GLY A 42 -2.07 29.00 -2.84
N VAL A 43 -2.10 27.84 -2.20
CA VAL A 43 -2.59 26.57 -2.77
C VAL A 43 -3.61 25.99 -1.80
N ALA A 44 -4.79 25.63 -2.30
CA ALA A 44 -5.84 24.98 -1.51
C ALA A 44 -5.77 23.46 -1.69
N LEU A 45 -5.87 22.70 -0.59
CA LEU A 45 -5.87 21.24 -0.57
C LEU A 45 -7.20 20.69 -0.09
N GLY A 46 -7.51 19.46 -0.49
CA GLY A 46 -8.67 18.69 0.00
C GLY A 46 -8.49 18.05 1.38
N ASP A 47 -7.79 18.72 2.29
CA ASP A 47 -7.62 18.32 3.69
C ASP A 47 -7.27 19.57 4.54
N LEU A 48 -7.41 19.48 5.86
CA LEU A 48 -6.96 20.52 6.77
C LEU A 48 -5.42 20.55 6.80
N VAL A 49 -4.85 21.74 6.64
CA VAL A 49 -3.40 21.98 6.69
C VAL A 49 -3.09 22.85 7.89
N GLU A 50 -2.26 22.35 8.80
CA GLU A 50 -1.82 23.06 9.99
C GLU A 50 -0.34 23.48 9.87
N PRO A 51 0.09 24.60 10.49
CA PRO A 51 1.50 24.98 10.52
C PRO A 51 2.39 23.86 11.09
N GLY A 52 3.48 23.57 10.40
CA GLY A 52 4.42 22.49 10.76
C GLY A 52 4.18 21.18 10.02
N MET A 53 3.01 20.96 9.41
CA MET A 53 2.83 19.83 8.48
C MET A 53 3.78 19.95 7.28
N ARG A 54 4.25 18.81 6.77
CA ARG A 54 5.13 18.73 5.61
C ARG A 54 4.32 18.36 4.36
N LEU A 55 4.67 19.00 3.25
CA LEU A 55 3.98 18.88 1.97
C LEU A 55 4.97 18.47 0.87
N ALA A 56 4.60 17.48 0.06
CA ALA A 56 5.30 17.19 -1.19
C ALA A 56 4.31 17.02 -2.35
N PHE A 57 4.56 17.72 -3.45
CA PHE A 57 3.79 17.54 -4.69
C PHE A 57 4.27 16.28 -5.42
N CYS A 58 3.35 15.43 -5.83
CA CYS A 58 3.63 14.22 -6.57
C CYS A 58 2.59 13.98 -7.68
N GLN A 59 2.90 13.01 -8.54
CA GLN A 59 1.98 12.49 -9.55
C GLN A 59 1.75 11.00 -9.29
N ARG A 60 0.65 10.46 -9.80
CA ARG A 60 0.38 9.02 -9.70
C ARG A 60 1.31 8.27 -10.65
N ASP A 61 2.30 7.57 -10.09
CA ASP A 61 3.29 6.78 -10.82
C ASP A 61 3.06 5.28 -10.56
N THR A 62 2.72 4.55 -11.63
CA THR A 62 2.41 3.11 -11.57
C THR A 62 3.61 2.26 -11.18
N GLU A 63 4.82 2.63 -11.60
CA GLU A 63 6.03 1.83 -11.38
C GLU A 63 6.66 2.13 -10.02
N ALA A 64 6.50 3.34 -9.49
CA ALA A 64 6.71 3.61 -8.06
C ALA A 64 5.74 2.77 -7.22
N ALA A 65 4.43 2.83 -7.51
CA ALA A 65 3.41 2.09 -6.76
C ALA A 65 3.58 0.56 -6.83
N ARG A 66 4.02 0.02 -7.98
CA ARG A 66 4.38 -1.40 -8.14
C ARG A 66 5.57 -1.79 -7.27
N ARG A 67 6.64 -0.98 -7.26
CA ARG A 67 7.84 -1.24 -6.44
C ARG A 67 7.53 -1.19 -4.95
N ASP A 68 6.71 -0.24 -4.50
CA ASP A 68 6.29 -0.17 -3.10
C ASP A 68 5.45 -1.39 -2.67
N LEU A 69 4.52 -1.86 -3.51
CA LEU A 69 3.75 -3.08 -3.23
C LEU A 69 4.67 -4.31 -3.07
N VAL A 70 5.63 -4.50 -4.00
CA VAL A 70 6.58 -5.63 -3.93
C VAL A 70 7.48 -5.52 -2.69
N ARG A 71 8.00 -4.32 -2.41
CA ARG A 71 8.86 -4.04 -1.26
C ARG A 71 8.15 -4.32 0.07
N ILE A 72 6.96 -3.76 0.27
CA ILE A 72 6.18 -3.93 1.51
C ILE A 72 5.83 -5.41 1.74
N CYS A 73 5.50 -6.16 0.69
CA CYS A 73 5.24 -7.60 0.82
C CYS A 73 6.49 -8.42 1.17
N ALA A 74 7.66 -8.04 0.64
CA ALA A 74 8.92 -8.66 1.02
C ALA A 74 9.26 -8.37 2.49
N GLU A 75 9.16 -7.11 2.92
CA GLU A 75 9.35 -6.69 4.32
C GLU A 75 8.42 -7.47 5.28
N ILE A 76 7.12 -7.59 4.95
CA ILE A 76 6.16 -8.38 5.75
C ILE A 76 6.53 -9.86 5.78
N ARG A 77 6.98 -10.45 4.67
CA ARG A 77 7.39 -11.86 4.66
C ARG A 77 8.64 -12.09 5.50
N GLU A 78 9.62 -11.21 5.44
CA GLU A 78 10.85 -11.27 6.25
C GLU A 78 10.55 -11.09 7.75
N GLU A 79 9.55 -10.27 8.12
CA GLU A 79 9.11 -10.10 9.51
C GLU A 79 8.31 -11.32 10.03
N VAL A 80 7.54 -11.98 9.17
CA VAL A 80 6.59 -13.04 9.58
C VAL A 80 7.15 -14.47 9.39
N GLU A 81 7.88 -14.76 8.33
CA GLU A 81 8.48 -16.09 8.07
C GLU A 81 9.75 -16.29 8.92
N PRO A 82 9.92 -17.45 9.60
CA PRO A 82 11.11 -17.69 10.41
C PRO A 82 12.34 -17.95 9.53
N GLU A 83 13.52 -17.46 9.95
CA GLU A 83 14.82 -17.62 9.25
C GLU A 83 15.15 -19.07 8.86
N MET A 84 14.62 -20.06 9.61
CA MET A 84 14.69 -21.47 9.24
C MET A 84 13.30 -22.12 9.25
N LEU A 85 12.80 -22.45 8.06
CA LEU A 85 11.68 -23.37 7.88
C LEU A 85 12.16 -24.82 8.13
N PRO A 86 11.53 -25.57 9.06
CA PRO A 86 11.85 -26.99 9.24
C PRO A 86 11.66 -27.78 7.94
N LEU A 87 12.53 -28.76 7.67
CA LEU A 87 12.47 -29.58 6.45
C LEU A 87 11.10 -30.26 6.26
N ALA A 88 10.44 -30.67 7.36
CA ALA A 88 9.09 -31.22 7.34
C ALA A 88 8.04 -30.22 6.80
N THR A 89 8.18 -28.93 7.15
CA THR A 89 7.34 -27.85 6.62
C THR A 89 7.60 -27.64 5.14
N ALA A 90 8.86 -27.59 4.71
CA ALA A 90 9.21 -27.41 3.30
C ALA A 90 8.63 -28.55 2.43
N LEU A 91 8.72 -29.80 2.89
CA LEU A 91 8.13 -30.96 2.23
C LEU A 91 6.59 -30.91 2.17
N ALA A 92 5.94 -30.48 3.25
CA ALA A 92 4.48 -30.33 3.27
C ALA A 92 3.98 -29.28 2.26
N LEU A 93 4.73 -28.18 2.10
CA LEU A 93 4.46 -27.13 1.10
C LEU A 93 4.74 -27.54 -0.35
N GLN A 94 5.52 -28.61 -0.58
CA GLN A 94 5.77 -29.15 -1.91
C GLN A 94 4.67 -30.10 -2.40
N GLY A 95 3.81 -30.61 -1.51
CA GLY A 95 2.79 -31.63 -1.82
C GLY A 95 1.36 -31.11 -1.96
N SER A 96 1.11 -29.81 -1.77
CA SER A 96 -0.22 -29.23 -1.88
C SER A 96 -0.51 -28.72 -3.31
N ASP A 97 -0.99 -29.61 -4.18
CA ASP A 97 -1.48 -29.24 -5.54
C ASP A 97 -2.69 -28.27 -5.52
N ALA A 98 -3.27 -28.01 -4.34
CA ALA A 98 -4.30 -27.01 -4.12
C ALA A 98 -3.69 -25.63 -3.81
N GLU A 99 -3.29 -24.92 -4.86
CA GLU A 99 -2.83 -23.52 -4.77
C GLU A 99 -3.80 -22.65 -3.94
N HIS A 100 -3.24 -21.79 -3.09
CA HIS A 100 -3.89 -20.80 -2.23
C HIS A 100 -4.71 -21.32 -1.04
N GLN A 101 -4.49 -22.56 -0.57
CA GLN A 101 -5.08 -23.00 0.70
C GLN A 101 -4.28 -22.53 1.94
N PRO A 102 -4.94 -22.28 3.09
CA PRO A 102 -4.25 -22.03 4.34
C PRO A 102 -3.49 -23.30 4.75
N HIS A 103 -2.17 -23.21 4.86
CA HIS A 103 -1.33 -24.33 5.28
C HIS A 103 -0.86 -24.11 6.73
N PRO A 104 -1.08 -25.06 7.67
CA PRO A 104 -0.83 -24.83 9.11
C PRO A 104 0.65 -24.57 9.46
N ALA A 105 1.57 -24.91 8.55
CA ALA A 105 2.99 -24.63 8.71
C ALA A 105 3.45 -23.33 8.02
N ARG A 106 2.54 -22.54 7.43
CA ARG A 106 2.77 -21.13 7.06
C ARG A 106 2.35 -20.25 8.22
N ARG A 107 3.16 -19.25 8.57
CA ARG A 107 2.77 -18.23 9.56
C ARG A 107 1.74 -17.25 9.02
N ILE A 108 1.73 -16.94 7.73
CA ILE A 108 0.64 -16.16 7.13
C ILE A 108 -0.57 -17.08 6.92
N ALA A 109 -1.61 -16.88 7.74
CA ALA A 109 -2.88 -17.61 7.65
C ALA A 109 -3.76 -17.09 6.49
N GLY A 110 -3.60 -15.82 6.11
CA GLY A 110 -4.28 -15.20 4.98
C GLY A 110 -4.14 -13.69 5.00
N ALA A 111 -4.73 -13.02 4.02
CA ALA A 111 -4.69 -11.57 3.90
C ALA A 111 -5.96 -10.99 3.24
N ILE A 112 -6.25 -9.72 3.57
CA ILE A 112 -7.27 -8.90 2.93
C ILE A 112 -6.59 -7.65 2.36
N TYR A 113 -6.84 -7.37 1.08
CA TYR A 113 -6.39 -6.15 0.42
C TYR A 113 -7.53 -5.23 0.00
N VAL A 114 -7.47 -3.98 0.43
CA VAL A 114 -8.42 -2.92 0.04
C VAL A 114 -7.67 -1.91 -0.83
N SER A 115 -8.02 -1.81 -2.12
CA SER A 115 -7.43 -0.82 -3.02
C SER A 115 -8.37 0.36 -3.25
N CYS A 116 -7.81 1.57 -3.31
CA CYS A 116 -8.55 2.73 -3.77
C CYS A 116 -9.04 2.54 -5.22
N SER A 117 -10.31 2.84 -5.47
CA SER A 117 -10.91 2.89 -6.82
C SER A 117 -10.14 3.83 -7.76
N GLY A 118 -9.45 4.84 -7.22
CA GLY A 118 -8.57 5.76 -7.96
C GLY A 118 -7.18 5.20 -8.32
N ARG A 119 -6.83 3.99 -7.83
CA ARG A 119 -5.58 3.24 -8.07
C ARG A 119 -5.79 1.85 -8.69
N GLY A 120 -7.02 1.37 -8.83
CA GLY A 120 -7.30 0.01 -9.33
C GLY A 120 -6.88 -0.26 -10.79
N GLY A 121 -7.39 -1.35 -11.36
CA GLY A 121 -6.89 -1.96 -12.61
C GLY A 121 -6.39 -1.02 -13.74
N PRO A 122 -7.12 0.03 -14.14
CA PRO A 122 -6.66 0.98 -15.17
C PRO A 122 -5.33 1.70 -14.87
N HIS A 123 -4.95 1.86 -13.60
CA HIS A 123 -3.67 2.45 -13.21
C HIS A 123 -2.51 1.45 -13.33
N PHE A 124 -2.76 0.15 -13.10
CA PHE A 124 -1.75 -0.92 -13.15
C PHE A 124 -1.76 -1.74 -14.47
N GLY A 125 -2.65 -1.40 -15.40
CA GLY A 125 -2.70 -1.94 -16.77
C GLY A 125 -3.61 -3.16 -16.98
N ALA A 126 -4.16 -3.77 -15.93
CA ALA A 126 -5.07 -4.92 -16.03
C ALA A 126 -6.04 -5.02 -14.84
N PRO A 127 -7.23 -5.64 -15.01
CA PRO A 127 -8.13 -5.97 -13.90
C PRO A 127 -7.39 -6.74 -12.80
N SER A 128 -7.62 -6.37 -11.53
CA SER A 128 -7.02 -7.01 -10.35
C SER A 128 -5.48 -7.10 -10.33
N ALA A 129 -4.77 -6.29 -11.13
CA ALA A 129 -3.31 -6.35 -11.25
C ALA A 129 -2.57 -6.18 -9.91
N GLU A 130 -3.05 -5.32 -9.00
CA GLU A 130 -2.49 -5.21 -7.65
C GLU A 130 -2.63 -6.51 -6.85
N LEU A 131 -3.79 -7.18 -6.94
CA LEU A 131 -4.02 -8.44 -6.26
C LEU A 131 -3.07 -9.54 -6.78
N ALA A 132 -2.75 -9.52 -8.07
CA ALA A 132 -1.77 -10.41 -8.68
C ALA A 132 -0.33 -10.11 -8.22
N ILE A 133 0.04 -8.82 -8.13
CA ILE A 133 1.34 -8.39 -7.55
C ILE A 133 1.46 -8.86 -6.10
N LEU A 134 0.41 -8.68 -5.29
CA LEU A 134 0.38 -9.09 -3.89
C LEU A 134 0.48 -10.61 -3.73
N ARG A 135 -0.25 -11.41 -4.52
CA ARG A 135 -0.11 -12.88 -4.53
C ARG A 135 1.31 -13.31 -4.89
N HIS A 136 1.91 -12.68 -5.90
CA HIS A 136 3.28 -13.01 -6.28
C HIS A 136 4.29 -12.66 -5.17
N ALA A 137 4.14 -11.50 -4.52
CA ALA A 137 5.10 -11.02 -3.54
C ALA A 137 4.92 -11.60 -2.12
N LEU A 138 3.68 -11.84 -1.67
CA LEU A 138 3.36 -12.55 -0.43
C LEU A 138 3.49 -14.07 -0.56
N GLY A 139 3.61 -14.58 -1.78
CA GLY A 139 3.60 -16.01 -2.06
C GLY A 139 2.20 -16.62 -1.98
N ASP A 140 2.17 -17.94 -1.92
CA ASP A 140 0.95 -18.75 -1.94
C ASP A 140 0.16 -18.63 -0.63
N VAL A 141 -0.59 -17.54 -0.46
CA VAL A 141 -1.43 -17.27 0.71
C VAL A 141 -2.88 -17.02 0.32
N PRO A 142 -3.86 -17.40 1.16
CA PRO A 142 -5.26 -17.03 0.96
C PRO A 142 -5.43 -15.51 0.94
N LEU A 143 -5.58 -14.91 -0.25
CA LEU A 143 -5.73 -13.46 -0.43
C LEU A 143 -7.08 -13.10 -1.04
N ALA A 144 -7.92 -12.42 -0.26
CA ALA A 144 -9.12 -11.74 -0.73
C ALA A 144 -8.87 -10.23 -0.91
N GLY A 145 -9.67 -9.57 -1.74
CA GLY A 145 -9.60 -8.11 -1.86
C GLY A 145 -10.75 -7.47 -2.59
N PHE A 146 -10.92 -6.16 -2.38
CA PHE A 146 -11.99 -5.36 -2.95
C PHE A 146 -11.55 -3.91 -3.18
N PHE A 147 -12.36 -3.14 -3.90
CA PHE A 147 -12.14 -1.72 -4.14
C PHE A 147 -12.97 -0.85 -3.20
N ALA A 148 -12.38 0.23 -2.69
CA ALA A 148 -13.02 1.22 -1.84
C ALA A 148 -12.87 2.65 -2.42
N ALA A 149 -13.47 3.63 -1.77
CA ALA A 149 -13.33 5.05 -2.11
C ALA A 149 -12.99 5.86 -0.85
N GLY A 150 -11.93 5.44 -0.15
CA GLY A 150 -11.61 5.88 1.19
C GLY A 150 -11.17 4.70 2.03
N GLU A 151 -9.85 4.55 2.20
CA GLU A 151 -9.26 3.40 2.87
C GLU A 151 -8.89 3.79 4.31
N ILE A 152 -9.41 3.09 5.32
CA ILE A 152 -9.12 3.39 6.72
C ILE A 152 -7.93 2.54 7.17
N ALA A 153 -6.88 3.20 7.69
CA ALA A 153 -5.80 2.53 8.39
C ALA A 153 -5.32 3.35 9.58
N ARG A 154 -5.02 2.68 10.69
CA ARG A 154 -4.61 3.29 11.97
C ARG A 154 -5.60 4.38 12.42
N ARG A 155 -5.25 5.67 12.26
CA ARG A 155 -6.05 6.84 12.68
C ARG A 155 -6.50 7.74 11.52
N HIS A 156 -6.35 7.30 10.27
CA HIS A 156 -6.56 8.14 9.10
C HIS A 156 -7.43 7.49 8.03
N LEU A 157 -8.17 8.35 7.32
CA LEU A 157 -8.80 8.03 6.04
C LEU A 157 -7.83 8.40 4.91
N TYR A 158 -7.40 7.40 4.17
CA TYR A 158 -6.52 7.53 3.01
C TYR A 158 -7.33 7.55 1.71
N GLY A 159 -6.70 8.05 0.67
CA GLY A 159 -7.16 7.98 -0.71
C GLY A 159 -5.93 7.98 -1.60
N TYR A 160 -6.00 7.33 -2.75
CA TYR A 160 -4.81 6.93 -3.52
C TYR A 160 -3.87 6.00 -2.72
N THR A 161 -4.45 5.12 -1.91
CA THR A 161 -3.70 4.15 -1.10
C THR A 161 -4.20 2.73 -1.38
N GLY A 162 -3.45 1.73 -0.92
CA GLY A 162 -3.91 0.37 -0.76
C GLY A 162 -3.61 -0.07 0.67
N VAL A 163 -4.56 -0.71 1.33
CA VAL A 163 -4.41 -1.20 2.70
C VAL A 163 -4.37 -2.73 2.66
N LEU A 164 -3.22 -3.29 3.01
CA LEU A 164 -3.01 -4.72 3.19
C LEU A 164 -3.13 -5.06 4.68
N THR A 165 -4.02 -5.97 5.02
CA THR A 165 -4.10 -6.59 6.36
C THR A 165 -3.68 -8.04 6.22
N VAL A 166 -2.65 -8.45 6.98
CA VAL A 166 -2.15 -9.82 6.99
C VAL A 166 -2.51 -10.47 8.33
N PHE A 167 -3.11 -11.64 8.27
CA PHE A 167 -3.44 -12.46 9.43
C PHE A 167 -2.34 -13.49 9.62
N VAL A 168 -1.78 -13.53 10.82
CA VAL A 168 -0.77 -14.52 11.20
C VAL A 168 -1.40 -15.60 12.09
N ALA A 169 -0.94 -16.84 11.92
CA ALA A 169 -1.22 -17.92 12.85
C ALA A 169 -0.36 -17.76 14.11
N ASP A 170 -0.90 -18.19 15.25
CA ASP A 170 -0.13 -18.27 16.50
C ASP A 170 1.09 -19.19 16.35
N ALA A 171 2.15 -18.88 17.08
CA ALA A 171 3.47 -19.52 16.98
C ALA A 171 3.60 -20.82 17.79
#